data_AF-A0A9D9YMU1-F1
#
_entry.id   AF-A0A9D9YMU1-F1
#
_cell.length_a   1.000
_cell.length_b   1.000
_cell.length_c   1.000
_cell.angle_alpha   90.00
_cell.angle_beta   90.00
_cell.angle_gamma   90.00
#
_symmetry.space_group_name_H-M   'P 1'
#
loop_
_entity.id
_entity.type
_entity.pdbx_description
1 polymer ?
#
loop_
_entity_poly.entity_id
_entity_poly.type
_entity_poly.pdbx_seq_one_letter_code
_entity_poly.pdbx_strand_id
1 'polypeptide(L)'
;MKKPVFALLVLLLFIVSTSKAQSTKPAIFANYPSIINIDENAIRMAFQNNAGQSVTIPLGQSFNFSGKVISNVQKYENLRIIIIKSTTWQNTLLQLAKTTNADNIVTFSGRIINPGAADGFEIKRESLGSYKLKKTQTDKIFEPCNIH
;
A
#
# COMPACT_ATOMS: atom_id res chain seq x y z
N MET A 1 41.77 -43.56 -36.67
CA MET A 1 40.91 -43.32 -35.48
C MET A 1 40.68 -41.83 -35.34
N LYS A 2 39.50 -41.32 -35.72
CA LYS A 2 39.15 -39.90 -35.55
C LYS A 2 37.70 -39.80 -35.09
N LYS A 3 37.49 -38.86 -34.16
CA LYS A 3 36.25 -38.19 -33.73
C LYS A 3 35.68 -38.62 -32.37
N PRO A 4 36.12 -37.92 -31.31
CA PRO A 4 35.23 -37.52 -30.21
C PRO A 4 35.19 -35.98 -30.10
N VAL A 5 35.18 -35.26 -31.22
CA VAL A 5 35.07 -33.78 -31.21
C VAL A 5 33.63 -33.32 -31.39
N PHE A 6 32.77 -34.15 -32.00
CA PHE A 6 31.38 -33.78 -32.28
C PHE A 6 30.50 -33.80 -31.03
N ALA A 7 30.81 -34.64 -30.04
CA ALA A 7 30.04 -34.73 -28.79
C ALA A 7 30.28 -33.52 -27.85
N LEU A 8 31.43 -32.86 -27.95
CA LEU A 8 31.77 -31.71 -27.10
C LEU A 8 31.08 -30.43 -27.57
N LEU A 9 30.78 -30.30 -28.87
CA LEU A 9 30.18 -29.09 -29.44
C LEU A 9 28.66 -28.98 -29.16
N VAL A 10 27.97 -30.11 -28.97
CA VAL A 10 26.52 -30.13 -28.70
C VAL A 10 26.20 -29.79 -27.23
N LEU A 11 27.14 -30.01 -26.30
CA LEU A 11 26.94 -29.71 -24.88
C LEU A 11 27.02 -28.20 -24.56
N LEU A 12 27.65 -27.41 -25.42
CA LEU A 12 27.84 -25.95 -25.23
C LEU A 12 26.62 -25.10 -25.65
N LEU A 13 25.58 -25.68 -26.26
CA LEU A 13 24.41 -24.96 -26.76
C LEU A 13 23.21 -24.93 -25.79
N PHE A 14 23.32 -25.52 -24.59
CA PHE A 14 22.22 -25.61 -23.63
C PHE A 14 22.26 -24.60 -22.46
N ILE A 15 23.14 -23.61 -22.49
CA ILE A 15 23.09 -22.50 -21.52
C ILE A 15 22.07 -21.46 -22.02
N VAL A 16 20.79 -21.85 -22.07
CA VAL A 16 19.70 -20.88 -22.21
C VAL A 16 19.59 -20.20 -20.85
N SER A 17 20.22 -19.03 -20.73
CA SER A 17 20.02 -18.14 -19.59
C SER A 17 18.55 -17.76 -19.54
N THR A 18 17.78 -18.42 -18.66
CA THR A 18 16.44 -17.98 -18.29
C THR A 18 16.59 -16.76 -17.39
N SER A 19 16.90 -15.61 -17.99
CA SER A 19 16.75 -14.33 -17.33
C SER A 19 15.25 -14.18 -17.04
N LYS A 20 14.81 -14.50 -15.83
CA LYS A 20 13.47 -14.09 -15.38
C LYS A 20 13.49 -12.56 -15.44
N ALA A 21 12.79 -12.00 -16.43
CA ALA A 21 12.55 -10.57 -16.50
C ALA A 21 11.88 -10.18 -15.19
N GLN A 22 12.64 -9.56 -14.29
CA GLN A 22 12.11 -9.05 -13.04
C GLN A 22 11.19 -7.91 -13.43
N SER A 23 9.89 -8.20 -13.54
CA SER A 23 8.87 -7.18 -13.76
C SER A 23 8.92 -6.23 -12.57
N THR A 24 9.62 -5.12 -12.76
CA THR A 24 9.73 -4.08 -11.73
C THR A 24 8.37 -3.41 -11.65
N LYS A 25 7.67 -3.61 -10.54
CA LYS A 25 6.39 -2.92 -10.29
C LYS A 25 6.61 -1.40 -10.44
N PRO A 26 5.73 -0.67 -11.12
CA PRO A 26 5.85 0.78 -11.24
C PRO A 26 5.69 1.47 -9.88
N ALA A 27 6.44 2.55 -9.65
CA ALA A 27 6.24 3.45 -8.52
C ALA A 27 5.20 4.52 -8.89
N ILE A 28 3.93 4.25 -8.58
CA ILE A 28 2.79 5.10 -8.99
C ILE A 28 2.68 6.38 -8.15
N PHE A 29 3.38 6.44 -7.01
CA PHE A 29 3.46 7.60 -6.14
C PHE A 29 4.84 8.27 -6.20
N ALA A 30 5.68 7.97 -7.20
CA ALA A 30 7.04 8.52 -7.32
C ALA A 30 7.08 10.04 -7.23
N ASN A 31 6.12 10.73 -7.87
CA ASN A 31 6.07 12.19 -7.96
C ASN A 31 5.56 12.90 -6.68
N TYR A 32 5.11 12.15 -5.67
CA TYR A 32 4.71 12.72 -4.39
C TYR A 32 5.88 12.79 -3.41
N PRO A 33 5.87 13.73 -2.44
CA PRO A 33 6.85 13.74 -1.36
C PRO A 33 6.92 12.41 -0.60
N SER A 34 8.08 12.11 0.00
CA SER A 34 8.25 10.94 0.87
C SER A 34 7.46 11.05 2.17
N ILE A 35 7.13 12.28 2.58
CA ILE A 35 6.35 12.63 3.75
C ILE A 35 5.32 13.69 3.37
N ILE A 36 4.04 13.44 3.70
CA ILE A 36 2.95 14.41 3.51
C ILE A 36 2.27 14.61 4.86
N ASN A 37 2.18 15.85 5.34
CA ASN A 37 1.45 16.16 6.56
C ASN A 37 -0.05 16.05 6.31
N ILE A 38 -0.76 15.39 7.22
CA ILE A 38 -2.20 15.15 7.13
C ILE A 38 -2.91 15.91 8.24
N ASP A 39 -4.03 16.54 7.90
CA ASP A 39 -4.99 17.02 8.90
C ASP A 39 -5.78 15.83 9.46
N GLU A 40 -5.73 15.63 10.78
CA GLU A 40 -6.49 14.58 11.47
C GLU A 40 -7.98 14.66 11.14
N ASN A 41 -8.53 15.87 10.95
CA ASN A 41 -9.94 16.04 10.61
C ASN A 41 -10.28 15.38 9.27
N ALA A 42 -9.38 15.39 8.28
CA ALA A 42 -9.60 14.70 7.01
C ALA A 42 -9.77 13.19 7.20
N ILE A 43 -8.98 12.58 8.09
CA ILE A 43 -9.09 11.16 8.44
C ILE A 43 -10.42 10.89 9.17
N ARG A 44 -10.77 11.75 10.12
CA ARG A 44 -12.02 11.65 10.90
C ARG A 44 -13.26 11.72 10.00
N MET A 45 -13.26 12.65 9.04
CA MET A 45 -14.35 12.81 8.07
C MET A 45 -14.51 11.58 7.19
N ALA A 46 -13.44 10.84 6.88
CA ALA A 46 -13.55 9.61 6.10
C ALA A 46 -14.52 8.60 6.75
N PHE A 47 -14.48 8.44 8.07
CA PHE A 47 -15.33 7.50 8.82
C PHE A 47 -16.81 7.88 8.89
N GLN A 48 -17.21 9.06 8.41
CA GLN A 48 -18.61 9.47 8.33
C GLN A 48 -19.32 8.94 7.07
N ASN A 49 -18.57 8.35 6.15
CA ASN A 49 -19.10 7.89 4.86
C ASN A 49 -19.52 6.43 4.92
N ASN A 50 -20.66 6.11 4.31
CA ASN A 50 -21.22 4.77 4.24
C ASN A 50 -20.69 4.01 3.01
N ALA A 51 -20.75 2.68 3.07
CA ALA A 51 -20.43 1.83 1.94
C ALA A 51 -21.29 2.21 0.71
N GLY A 52 -20.67 2.23 -0.46
CA GLY A 52 -21.29 2.64 -1.72
C GLY A 52 -21.09 4.11 -2.10
N GLN A 53 -20.75 4.99 -1.14
CA GLN A 53 -20.56 6.41 -1.43
C GLN A 53 -19.24 6.68 -2.17
N SER A 54 -19.27 7.64 -3.10
CA SER A 54 -18.08 8.23 -3.70
C SER A 54 -17.57 9.37 -2.82
N VAL A 55 -16.28 9.38 -2.53
CA VAL A 55 -15.64 10.31 -1.58
C VAL A 55 -14.32 10.82 -2.14
N THR A 56 -13.91 12.01 -1.68
CA THR A 56 -12.55 12.52 -1.86
C THR A 56 -12.02 12.93 -0.50
N ILE A 57 -10.92 12.29 -0.07
CA ILE A 57 -10.29 12.53 1.22
C ILE A 57 -9.02 13.38 1.00
N PRO A 58 -8.95 14.62 1.52
CA PRO A 58 -7.78 15.49 1.37
C PRO A 58 -6.70 15.09 2.39
N LEU A 59 -5.81 14.15 2.02
CA LEU A 59 -4.72 13.67 2.88
C LEU A 59 -3.45 14.54 2.79
N GLY A 60 -3.63 15.86 2.80
CA GLY A 60 -2.57 16.86 2.69
C GLY A 60 -2.86 17.91 1.61
N GLN A 61 -2.07 19.00 1.58
CA GLN A 61 -2.34 20.15 0.69
C GLN A 61 -2.41 19.80 -0.80
N SER A 62 -1.64 18.81 -1.24
CA SER A 62 -1.56 18.42 -2.66
C SER A 62 -1.81 16.93 -2.89
N PHE A 63 -2.42 16.25 -1.92
CA PHE A 63 -2.72 14.82 -2.03
C PHE A 63 -4.19 14.57 -1.69
N ASN A 64 -4.98 14.29 -2.73
CA ASN A 64 -6.38 13.91 -2.59
C ASN A 64 -6.53 12.43 -2.94
N PHE A 65 -7.18 11.67 -2.06
CA PHE A 65 -7.56 10.29 -2.36
C PHE A 65 -9.03 10.23 -2.72
N SER A 66 -9.31 10.12 -4.02
CA SER A 66 -10.68 9.95 -4.55
C SER A 66 -10.99 8.47 -4.76
N GLY A 67 -12.19 8.05 -4.36
CA GLY A 67 -12.58 6.66 -4.44
C GLY A 67 -14.03 6.37 -4.03
N LYS A 68 -14.39 5.09 -4.07
CA LYS A 68 -15.68 4.58 -3.59
C LYS A 68 -15.45 3.82 -2.28
N VAL A 69 -16.23 4.12 -1.25
CA VAL A 69 -16.23 3.38 0.02
C VAL A 69 -16.75 1.97 -0.25
N ILE A 70 -15.92 0.95 -0.03
CA ILE A 70 -16.31 -0.44 -0.21
C ILE A 70 -16.69 -1.11 1.12
N SER A 71 -16.21 -0.57 2.24
CA SER A 71 -16.54 -1.04 3.59
C SER A 71 -16.33 0.07 4.60
N ASN A 72 -17.23 0.21 5.58
CA ASN A 72 -17.03 1.00 6.79
C ASN A 72 -17.72 0.26 7.94
N VAL A 73 -16.95 -0.42 8.78
CA VAL A 73 -17.48 -1.39 9.74
C VAL A 73 -16.86 -1.22 11.12
N GLN A 74 -17.68 -1.35 12.15
CA GLN A 74 -17.22 -1.53 13.53
C GLN A 74 -16.81 -3.00 13.69
N LYS A 75 -15.50 -3.28 13.76
CA LYS A 75 -14.98 -4.66 13.85
C LYS A 75 -14.97 -5.18 15.28
N TYR A 76 -14.63 -4.30 16.23
CA TYR A 76 -14.69 -4.50 17.68
C TYR A 76 -15.23 -3.22 18.32
N GLU A 77 -15.62 -3.23 19.59
CA GLU A 77 -16.15 -2.02 20.27
C GLU A 77 -15.22 -0.81 20.14
N ASN A 78 -13.91 -1.05 20.19
CA ASN A 78 -12.89 -0.01 20.11
C ASN A 78 -12.23 0.14 18.73
N LEU A 79 -12.63 -0.64 17.71
CA LEU A 79 -12.01 -0.64 16.38
C LEU A 79 -13.04 -0.47 15.26
N ARG A 80 -12.91 0.61 14.50
CA ARG A 80 -13.63 0.82 13.25
C ARG A 80 -12.67 0.85 12.07
N ILE A 81 -13.05 0.18 10.98
CA ILE A 81 -12.24 0.10 9.75
C ILE A 81 -13.06 0.62 8.58
N ILE A 82 -12.47 1.51 7.79
CA ILE A 82 -13.01 1.94 6.50
C ILE A 82 -12.02 1.60 5.39
N ILE A 83 -12.55 1.10 4.27
CA ILE A 83 -11.79 0.77 3.06
C ILE A 83 -12.41 1.51 1.89
N ILE A 84 -11.57 2.25 1.17
CA ILE A 84 -11.94 3.08 0.02
C ILE A 84 -11.14 2.59 -1.19
N LYS A 85 -11.83 2.17 -2.25
CA LYS A 85 -11.21 1.79 -3.52
C LYS A 85 -11.01 3.02 -4.37
N SER A 86 -9.78 3.27 -4.81
CA SER A 86 -9.44 4.46 -5.60
C SER A 86 -10.15 4.46 -6.95
N THR A 87 -10.55 5.65 -7.39
CA THR A 87 -10.96 5.93 -8.78
C THR A 87 -9.81 6.51 -9.62
N THR A 88 -8.75 7.02 -8.98
CA THR A 88 -7.58 7.63 -9.63
C THR A 88 -6.51 6.60 -9.98
N TRP A 89 -6.25 5.65 -9.07
CA TRP A 89 -5.23 4.62 -9.25
C TRP A 89 -5.88 3.23 -9.28
N GLN A 90 -5.75 2.54 -10.41
CA GLN A 90 -6.37 1.22 -10.60
C GLN A 90 -5.86 0.23 -9.55
N ASN A 91 -6.80 -0.49 -8.92
CA ASN A 91 -6.52 -1.50 -7.88
C ASN A 91 -5.83 -0.97 -6.62
N THR A 92 -5.88 0.35 -6.37
CA THR A 92 -5.39 0.96 -5.14
C THR A 92 -6.48 1.02 -4.08
N LEU A 93 -6.15 0.64 -2.84
CA LEU A 93 -7.01 0.75 -1.68
C LEU A 93 -6.40 1.72 -0.67
N LEU A 94 -7.24 2.59 -0.12
CA LEU A 94 -6.98 3.28 1.13
C LEU A 94 -7.71 2.52 2.24
N GLN A 95 -6.96 2.03 3.21
CA GLN A 95 -7.49 1.41 4.42
C GLN A 95 -7.18 2.31 5.61
N LEU A 96 -8.19 2.67 6.39
CA LEU A 96 -8.04 3.45 7.62
C LEU A 96 -8.65 2.66 8.78
N ALA A 97 -7.98 2.73 9.93
CA ALA A 97 -8.47 2.21 11.20
C ALA A 97 -8.57 3.35 12.21
N LYS A 98 -9.70 3.39 12.93
CA LYS A 98 -9.93 4.24 14.10
C LYS A 98 -9.95 3.34 15.31
N THR A 99 -9.04 3.58 16.24
CA THR A 99 -8.90 2.84 17.50
C THR A 99 -9.20 3.77 18.66
N THR A 100 -10.06 3.36 19.58
CA THR A 100 -10.20 4.00 20.90
C THR A 100 -9.32 3.23 21.88
N ASN A 101 -8.30 3.86 22.43
CA ASN A 101 -7.39 3.21 23.38
C ASN A 101 -8.01 3.19 24.79
N ALA A 102 -7.37 2.47 25.73
CA ALA A 102 -7.88 2.31 27.09
C ALA A 102 -8.00 3.63 27.88
N ASP A 103 -7.22 4.64 27.50
CA ASP A 103 -7.26 6.02 28.02
C ASP A 103 -8.35 6.89 27.35
N ASN A 104 -9.23 6.28 26.55
CA ASN A 104 -10.24 6.94 25.71
C ASN A 104 -9.67 7.86 24.60
N ILE A 105 -8.35 7.84 24.37
CA ILE A 105 -7.75 8.59 23.28
C ILE A 105 -8.02 7.87 21.96
N VAL A 106 -8.58 8.60 20.99
CA VAL A 106 -8.76 8.09 19.63
C VAL A 106 -7.45 8.21 18.86
N THR A 107 -7.02 7.11 18.26
CA THR A 107 -5.88 7.05 17.34
C THR A 107 -6.32 6.55 15.97
N PHE A 108 -5.65 7.06 14.94
CA PHE A 108 -5.81 6.61 13.57
C PHE A 108 -4.56 5.89 13.07
N SER A 109 -4.76 4.89 12.23
CA SER A 109 -3.71 4.27 11.43
C SER A 109 -4.27 3.91 10.06
N GLY A 110 -3.41 3.59 9.10
CA GLY A 110 -3.89 3.24 7.78
C GLY A 110 -2.80 3.14 6.74
N ARG A 111 -3.16 2.68 5.55
CA ARG A 111 -2.25 2.46 4.44
C ARG A 111 -2.93 2.71 3.10
N ILE A 112 -2.17 3.20 2.13
CA ILE A 112 -2.51 3.19 0.72
C ILE A 112 -1.69 2.09 0.06
N ILE A 113 -2.37 1.06 -0.45
CA ILE A 113 -1.74 -0.14 -1.00
C ILE A 113 -2.21 -0.38 -2.43
N ASN A 114 -1.28 -0.82 -3.29
CA ASN A 114 -1.58 -1.32 -4.62
C ASN A 114 -0.68 -2.55 -4.89
N PRO A 115 -1.24 -3.76 -5.06
CA PRO A 115 -0.44 -4.97 -5.29
C PRO A 115 0.44 -4.91 -6.54
N GLY A 116 0.03 -4.11 -7.54
CA GLY A 116 0.75 -3.90 -8.79
C GLY A 116 1.75 -2.74 -8.75
N ALA A 117 1.86 -1.99 -7.64
CA ALA A 117 2.82 -0.89 -7.51
C ALA A 117 3.98 -1.24 -6.58
N ALA A 118 5.16 -0.67 -6.84
CA ALA A 118 6.34 -0.80 -6.00
C ALA A 118 6.27 0.07 -4.74
N ASP A 119 5.39 1.08 -4.73
CA ASP A 119 5.25 2.03 -3.64
C ASP A 119 3.81 2.17 -3.13
N GLY A 120 3.72 2.71 -1.92
CA GLY A 120 2.47 3.00 -1.23
C GLY A 120 2.70 4.06 -0.15
N PHE A 121 1.72 4.23 0.73
CA PHE A 121 1.84 5.09 1.89
C PHE A 121 1.37 4.39 3.16
N GLU A 122 1.97 4.74 4.29
CA GLU A 122 1.52 4.39 5.63
C GLU A 122 1.20 5.66 6.41
N ILE A 123 0.09 5.66 7.14
CA ILE A 123 -0.30 6.74 8.04
C ILE A 123 0.37 6.49 9.39
N LYS A 124 1.17 7.45 9.84
CA LYS A 124 1.82 7.43 11.16
C LYS A 124 1.40 8.65 11.98
N ARG A 125 1.22 8.41 13.27
CA ARG A 125 1.11 9.47 14.28
C ARG A 125 2.52 9.85 14.72
N GLU A 126 2.82 11.13 14.75
CA GLU A 126 4.06 11.69 15.28
C GLU A 126 3.96 11.84 16.81
N SER A 127 5.11 12.00 17.47
CA SER A 127 5.19 12.20 18.93
C SER A 127 4.39 13.40 19.42
N LEU A 128 4.23 14.43 18.59
CA LEU A 128 3.46 15.65 18.88
C LEU A 128 1.95 15.53 18.55
N GLY A 129 1.47 14.34 18.20
CA GLY A 129 0.07 14.05 17.93
C GLY A 129 -0.40 14.31 16.51
N SER A 130 0.41 14.94 15.65
CA SER A 130 0.09 15.16 14.23
C SER A 130 0.22 13.88 13.39
N TYR A 131 -0.45 13.85 12.24
CA TYR A 131 -0.45 12.70 11.34
C TYR A 131 0.32 12.96 10.05
N LYS A 132 0.99 11.93 9.53
CA LYS A 132 1.75 11.98 8.27
C LYS A 132 1.50 10.74 7.42
N LEU A 133 1.46 10.92 6.09
CA LEU A 133 1.68 9.84 5.13
C LEU A 133 3.18 9.68 4.95
N LYS A 134 3.70 8.49 5.21
CA LYS A 134 5.08 8.13 4.91
C LYS A 134 5.08 7.17 3.74
N LYS A 135 5.83 7.50 2.68
CA LYS A 135 5.98 6.62 1.52
C LYS A 135 6.65 5.31 1.93
N THR A 136 6.11 4.19 1.45
CA THR A 136 6.60 2.85 1.74
C THR A 136 6.85 2.08 0.44
N GLN A 137 7.69 1.05 0.50
CA GLN A 137 7.85 0.10 -0.59
C GLN A 137 6.89 -1.05 -0.38
N THR A 138 6.03 -1.33 -1.36
CA THR A 138 4.98 -2.36 -1.27
C THR A 138 5.56 -3.74 -0.96
N ASP A 139 6.73 -4.06 -1.51
CA ASP A 139 7.38 -5.37 -1.32
C ASP A 139 7.88 -5.60 0.11
N LYS A 140 8.05 -4.55 0.91
CA LYS A 140 8.39 -4.64 2.34
C LYS A 140 7.16 -4.77 3.25
N ILE A 141 5.95 -4.63 2.70
CA ILE A 141 4.70 -4.69 3.46
C ILE A 141 4.16 -6.12 3.52
N PHE A 142 4.54 -6.96 2.56
CA PHE A 142 4.19 -8.38 2.47
C PHE A 142 5.39 -9.26 2.86
N GLU A 143 5.90 -9.12 4.09
CA GLU A 143 6.76 -10.18 4.63
C GLU A 143 5.88 -11.41 4.92
N PRO A 144 6.22 -12.61 4.42
CA PRO A 144 5.48 -13.81 4.74
C PRO A 144 5.56 -14.04 6.25
N CYS A 145 4.41 -14.29 6.88
CA CYS A 145 4.35 -14.65 8.29
C CYS A 145 5.10 -15.98 8.48
N ASN A 146 6.35 -15.93 8.91
CA ASN A 146 7.10 -17.11 9.30
C ASN A 146 6.64 -17.50 10.71
N ILE A 147 5.69 -18.43 10.76
CA ILE A 147 5.33 -19.15 11.98
C ILE A 147 6.55 -20.03 12.32
N HIS A 148 7.23 -19.75 13.43
CA HIS A 148 8.17 -20.69 14.07
C HIS A 148 7.49 -21.37 15.24
#